data_AF-A0A524CPQ0-F1
#
_entry.id   AF-A0A524CPQ0-F1
#
_cell.length_a   1.000
_cell.length_b   1.000
_cell.length_c   1.000
_cell.angle_alpha   90.00
_cell.angle_beta   90.00
_cell.angle_gamma   90.00
#
_symmetry.space_group_name_H-M   'P 1'
#
loop_
_entity.id
_entity.type
_entity.pdbx_description
1 polymer ?
#
loop_
_entity_poly.entity_id
_entity_poly.type
_entity_poly.pdbx_seq_one_letter_code
_entity_poly.pdbx_strand_id
1 'polypeptide(L)' 'RKNLNWREMIKLAIDPELAREKHLRSGGNMDDLECSMCGEFCAIKLLKDALEEKKKE' A
#
# COMPACT_ATOMS: atom_id res chain seq x y z
N ARG A 1 -1.75 7.60 -0.98
CA ARG A 1 -0.73 7.03 -1.91
C ARG A 1 -1.47 6.08 -2.84
N LYS A 2 -1.69 6.45 -4.11
CA LYS A 2 -2.67 5.76 -4.98
C LYS A 2 -2.18 4.42 -5.54
N ASN A 3 -0.89 4.30 -5.83
CA ASN A 3 -0.33 3.14 -6.53
C ASN A 3 0.11 2.01 -5.59
N LEU A 4 -0.01 2.20 -4.27
CA LEU A 4 0.36 1.20 -3.23
C LEU A 4 1.76 0.57 -3.44
N ASN A 5 2.69 1.32 -4.03
CA ASN A 5 4.06 0.86 -4.28
C ASN A 5 4.93 1.22 -3.07
N TRP A 6 5.09 0.29 -2.13
CA TRP A 6 5.86 0.49 -0.89
C TRP A 6 7.32 0.84 -1.13
N ARG A 7 7.96 0.29 -2.16
CA ARG A 7 9.36 0.59 -2.49
C ARG A 7 9.55 2.07 -2.80
N GLU A 8 8.72 2.63 -3.68
CA GLU A 8 8.79 4.05 -4.04
C GLU A 8 8.31 4.95 -2.88
N MET A 9 7.27 4.50 -2.19
CA MET A 9 6.70 5.14 -1.02
C MET A 9 7.69 5.30 0.15
N ILE A 10 8.55 4.31 0.38
CA ILE A 10 9.61 4.35 1.40
C ILE A 10 10.78 5.21 0.92
N LYS A 11 11.19 5.05 -0.34
CA LYS A 11 12.25 5.88 -0.94
C LYS A 11 11.95 7.39 -0.89
N LEU A 12 10.69 7.77 -1.05
CA LEU A 12 10.23 9.17 -0.99
C LEU A 12 9.88 9.64 0.43
N ALA A 13 10.02 8.80 1.46
CA ALA A 13 9.75 9.21 2.83
C ALA A 13 10.84 10.17 3.33
N ILE A 14 10.48 11.04 4.29
CA ILE A 14 11.43 11.93 4.96
C ILE A 14 12.52 11.12 5.66
N ASP A 15 12.12 10.01 6.30
CA ASP A 15 13.01 9.02 6.89
C ASP A 15 12.69 7.64 6.30
N PRO A 16 13.43 7.20 5.27
CA PRO A 16 13.21 5.91 4.63
C PRO A 16 13.44 4.71 5.56
N GLU A 17 14.40 4.80 6.47
CA GLU A 17 14.73 3.70 7.38
C GLU A 17 13.61 3.47 8.39
N LEU A 18 13.14 4.54 9.03
CA LEU A 18 12.00 4.45 9.96
C LEU A 18 10.72 3.98 9.24
N ALA A 19 10.46 4.48 8.03
CA ALA A 19 9.29 4.06 7.25
C ALA A 19 9.35 2.56 6.89
N ARG A 20 10.53 2.06 6.55
CA ARG A 20 10.77 0.65 6.27
C ARG A 20 10.58 -0.20 7.52
N GLU A 21 11.17 0.18 8.64
CA GLU A 21 11.04 -0.52 9.91
C GLU A 21 9.57 -0.66 10.31
N LYS A 22 8.81 0.46 10.28
CA LYS A 22 7.38 0.49 10.62
C LYS A 22 6.56 -0.47 9.77
N HIS A 23 6.82 -0.52 8.46
CA HIS A 23 6.08 -1.39 7.53
C HIS A 23 6.39 -2.87 7.76
N LEU A 24 7.66 -3.21 7.92
CA LEU A 24 8.11 -4.60 8.09
C LEU A 24 7.81 -5.17 9.48
N ARG A 25 7.69 -4.32 10.53
CA ARG A 25 7.50 -4.75 11.92
C ARG A 25 6.29 -5.66 12.14
N SER A 26 5.24 -5.48 11.34
CA SER A 26 3.99 -6.24 11.44
C SER A 26 3.92 -7.38 10.42
N GLY A 27 5.05 -7.81 9.86
CA GLY A 27 5.09 -8.85 8.83
C GLY A 27 4.70 -8.38 7.43
N GLY A 28 4.66 -7.06 7.20
CA GLY A 28 4.43 -6.51 5.86
C GLY A 28 5.58 -6.82 4.91
N ASN A 29 5.28 -7.00 3.64
CA ASN A 29 6.23 -7.16 2.55
C ASN A 29 6.26 -5.87 1.69
N MET A 30 7.40 -5.60 1.06
CA MET A 30 7.56 -4.49 0.12
C MET A 30 6.72 -4.65 -1.15
N ASP A 31 6.28 -5.88 -1.42
CA ASP A 31 5.46 -6.23 -2.59
C ASP A 31 3.97 -6.37 -2.25
N ASP A 32 3.58 -6.16 -0.98
CA ASP A 32 2.17 -6.18 -0.58
C ASP A 32 1.42 -4.96 -1.12
N LEU A 33 0.18 -5.16 -1.54
CA LEU A 33 -0.69 -4.04 -1.93
C LEU A 33 -1.31 -3.34 -0.71
N GLU A 34 -1.28 -3.97 0.45
CA GLU A 34 -1.90 -3.49 1.68
C GLU A 34 -0.86 -3.30 2.79
N CYS A 35 -1.28 -2.63 3.86
CA CYS A 35 -0.52 -2.60 5.12
C CYS A 35 -1.20 -3.47 6.16
N SER A 36 -0.48 -3.77 7.22
CA SER A 36 -0.96 -4.53 8.38
C SER A 36 -2.13 -3.89 9.14
N MET A 37 -2.47 -2.62 8.88
CA MET A 37 -3.57 -1.95 9.59
C MET A 37 -4.95 -2.42 9.13
N CYS A 38 -5.18 -2.53 7.81
CA CYS A 38 -6.50 -2.86 7.25
C CYS A 38 -6.52 -4.21 6.52
N GLY A 39 -5.36 -4.73 6.10
CA GLY A 39 -5.25 -5.99 5.35
C GLY A 39 -6.13 -5.99 4.10
N GLU A 40 -6.93 -7.06 3.97
CA GLU A 40 -7.82 -7.30 2.82
C GLU A 40 -8.87 -6.20 2.62
N PHE A 41 -9.22 -5.46 3.68
CA PHE A 41 -10.20 -4.37 3.63
C PHE A 41 -9.57 -3.00 3.35
N CYS A 42 -8.42 -2.97 2.67
CA CYS A 42 -7.76 -1.73 2.27
C CYS A 42 -8.68 -0.84 1.41
N ALA A 43 -9.09 0.31 1.94
CA ALA A 43 -10.01 1.22 1.25
C ALA A 43 -9.48 1.70 -0.11
N ILE A 44 -8.16 1.87 -0.26
CA ILE A 44 -7.55 2.31 -1.53
C ILE A 44 -7.64 1.19 -2.58
N LYS A 45 -7.43 -0.07 -2.18
CA LYS A 45 -7.57 -1.25 -3.05
C LYS A 45 -9.00 -1.41 -3.52
N LEU A 46 -9.96 -1.44 -2.58
CA LEU A 46 -11.39 -1.56 -2.88
C LEU A 46 -11.89 -0.46 -3.81
N LEU A 47 -11.47 0.79 -3.57
CA LEU A 47 -11.83 1.90 -4.45
C LEU A 47 -11.22 1.75 -5.85
N LYS A 48 -9.97 1.29 -5.95
CA LYS A 48 -9.31 1.06 -7.24
C LYS A 48 -10.05 -0.03 -8.03
N ASP A 49 -10.36 -1.14 -7.39
CA ASP A 49 -11.08 -2.26 -8.02
C ASP A 49 -12.45 -1.81 -8.52
N ALA A 50 -13.22 -1.08 -7.70
CA ALA A 50 -14.53 -0.54 -8.10
C ALA A 50 -14.44 0.45 -9.29
N LEU A 51 -13.39 1.27 -9.35
CA LEU A 51 -13.16 2.19 -10.46
C LEU A 51 -12.67 1.47 -11.74
N GLU A 52 -11.97 0.34 -11.61
CA GLU A 52 -11.54 -0.48 -12.74
C GLU A 52 -12.71 -1.28 -13.34
N GLU A 53 -13.61 -1.81 -12.51
CA GLU A 53 -14.84 -2.48 -12.96
C GLU A 53 -15.74 -1.51 -13.75
N LYS A 54 -15.95 -0.29 -13.25
CA LYS A 54 -16.71 0.76 -13.97
C LYS A 54 -16.14 1.18 -15.32
N LYS A 55 -14.87 0.90 -15.61
CA LYS A 55 -14.24 1.23 -16.90
C LYS A 55 -14.42 0.13 -17.95
N LYS A 56 -14.81 -1.08 -17.51
CA LYS A 56 -15.07 -2.22 -18.39
C LYS A 56 -16.51 -2.23 -18.91
N GLU A 57 -17.41 -1.52 -18.24
CA GLU A 57 -18.77 -1.17 -18.69
C GLU A 57 -18.77 -0.04 -19.73
#